data_AF-A0A560UXQ6-F1
#
_entry.id   AF-A0A560UXQ6-F1
#
_cell.length_a   1.000
_cell.length_b   1.000
_cell.length_c   1.000
_cell.angle_alpha   90.00
_cell.angle_beta   90.00
_cell.angle_gamma   90.00
#
_symmetry.space_group_name_H-M   'P 1'
#
loop_
_entity.id
_entity.type
_entity.pdbx_description
1 polymer ?
#
loop_
_entity_poly.entity_id
_entity_poly.type
_entity_poly.pdbx_seq_one_letter_code
_entity_poly.pdbx_strand_id
1 'polypeptide(L)'
;MFRIDQTTAVTALPAPSAAGTPGFFTGGNPATGQAATIVSADWLNLVQEELMSFLTEAGIVPSKTSYGQVLAAVQHLFAASAGDPTKLFEVETPPAGDNSNNAASTAFVQGFAGGRKVVIVSITGWTVPAGVTDIWVSGCAGAGGSAGAPNIPANNIVAGGGGGAAGQFVLRYHMSVTPGQVLSCVPGAGGVAGAVGGPGGNGSNTVIGSLTLTAGAGGQVGSSGAPTQAWPGQPGGNGFPNGEYGQDTSQYGPGATGGRGGGGPFGASGAPGRGAIGGVANLIPPSPSYGYGVGGSGAGGCYGPTTASGTTSGTVGAAGMPGLIIIEY
;
A
#
# COMPACT_ATOMS: atom_id res chain seq x y z
N MET A 1 32.39 39.91 -17.02
CA MET A 1 33.28 40.84 -16.32
C MET A 1 34.62 40.81 -17.04
N PHE A 2 35.24 41.98 -17.22
CA PHE A 2 36.58 42.14 -17.77
C PHE A 2 37.19 43.38 -17.12
N ARG A 3 38.51 43.38 -16.90
CA ARG A 3 39.21 44.55 -16.34
C ARG A 3 39.19 45.70 -17.34
N ILE A 4 39.23 46.94 -16.85
CA ILE A 4 39.38 48.12 -17.71
C ILE A 4 40.62 47.98 -18.60
N ASP A 5 40.47 48.29 -19.89
CA ASP A 5 41.54 48.08 -20.88
C ASP A 5 41.75 49.28 -21.82
N GLN A 6 41.28 50.46 -21.40
CA GLN A 6 41.51 51.69 -22.14
C GLN A 6 43.00 52.00 -22.24
N THR A 7 43.39 52.85 -23.19
CA THR A 7 44.81 53.18 -23.45
C THR A 7 45.56 53.77 -22.26
N THR A 8 44.84 54.30 -21.27
CA THR A 8 45.38 54.84 -20.02
C THR A 8 45.45 53.83 -18.88
N ALA A 9 45.02 52.59 -19.09
CA ALA A 9 45.08 51.52 -18.09
C ALA A 9 46.54 51.12 -17.83
N VAL A 10 46.85 50.89 -16.55
CA VAL A 10 48.15 50.43 -16.08
C VAL A 10 48.22 48.90 -16.05
N THR A 11 49.41 48.32 -16.23
CA THR A 11 49.60 46.86 -16.41
C THR A 11 49.62 46.06 -15.11
N ALA A 12 49.67 46.72 -13.96
CA ALA A 12 49.64 46.10 -12.64
C ALA A 12 48.75 46.92 -11.70
N LEU A 13 48.10 46.23 -10.75
CA LEU A 13 47.27 46.88 -9.74
C LEU A 13 48.12 47.88 -8.93
N PRO A 14 47.79 49.18 -8.93
CA PRO A 14 48.51 50.17 -8.14
C PRO A 14 48.41 49.90 -6.64
N ALA A 15 49.42 50.31 -5.89
CA ALA A 15 49.34 50.34 -4.43
C ALA A 15 48.20 51.29 -4.01
N PRO A 16 47.20 50.84 -3.24
CA PRO A 16 46.12 51.70 -2.78
C PRO A 16 46.64 52.86 -1.93
N SER A 17 45.96 54.01 -1.99
CA SER A 17 46.21 55.13 -1.10
C SER A 17 45.95 54.73 0.36
N ALA A 18 46.57 55.45 1.31
CA ALA A 18 46.32 55.22 2.74
C ALA A 18 44.83 55.35 3.07
N ALA A 19 44.32 54.44 3.92
CA ALA A 19 42.93 54.44 4.33
C ALA A 19 42.55 55.76 5.03
N GLY A 20 41.53 56.44 4.50
CA GLY A 20 40.90 57.58 5.17
C GLY A 20 39.75 57.15 6.07
N THR A 21 38.97 58.13 6.55
CA THR A 21 37.75 57.89 7.33
C THR A 21 36.61 57.40 6.41
N PRO A 22 35.96 56.25 6.67
CA PRO A 22 34.85 55.75 5.86
C PRO A 22 33.64 56.69 5.82
N GLY A 23 32.93 56.72 4.68
CA GLY A 23 31.74 57.55 4.46
C GLY A 23 30.91 57.09 3.26
N PHE A 24 29.86 57.85 2.91
CA PHE A 24 28.95 57.55 1.79
C PHE A 24 29.11 58.55 0.64
N PHE A 25 28.73 58.13 -0.57
CA PHE A 25 28.68 59.01 -1.73
C PHE A 25 27.68 60.16 -1.53
N THR A 26 28.06 61.37 -1.93
CA THR A 26 27.21 62.56 -1.96
C THR A 26 27.38 63.30 -3.30
N GLY A 27 26.28 63.85 -3.82
CA GLY A 27 26.33 64.79 -4.95
C GLY A 27 26.91 66.16 -4.57
N GLY A 28 27.26 66.35 -3.29
CA GLY A 28 27.59 67.65 -2.72
C GLY A 28 26.35 68.50 -2.49
N ASN A 29 26.53 69.62 -1.82
CA ASN A 29 25.52 70.65 -1.66
C ASN A 29 26.23 72.02 -1.70
N PRO A 30 26.19 72.72 -2.85
CA PRO A 30 26.83 74.02 -3.00
C PRO A 30 26.31 75.07 -2.02
N ALA A 31 25.03 75.01 -1.61
CA ALA A 31 24.43 75.98 -0.69
C ALA A 31 24.98 75.85 0.73
N THR A 32 25.49 74.68 1.11
CA THR A 32 26.14 74.42 2.40
C THR A 32 27.66 74.26 2.28
N GLY A 33 28.23 74.47 1.09
CA GLY A 33 29.66 74.31 0.82
C GLY A 33 30.16 72.86 0.79
N GLN A 34 29.27 71.86 0.75
CA GLN A 34 29.66 70.46 0.70
C GLN A 34 30.08 70.07 -0.72
N ALA A 35 31.32 69.61 -0.91
CA ALA A 35 31.80 69.10 -2.20
C ALA A 35 31.15 67.75 -2.56
N ALA A 36 31.04 67.47 -3.86
CA ALA A 36 30.64 66.16 -4.37
C ALA A 36 31.75 65.12 -4.16
N THR A 37 31.38 63.84 -4.05
CA THR A 37 32.34 62.76 -3.93
C THR A 37 33.15 62.59 -5.22
N ILE A 38 34.47 62.53 -5.08
CA ILE A 38 35.37 62.13 -6.16
C ILE A 38 35.55 60.62 -6.08
N VAL A 39 35.17 59.89 -7.12
CA VAL A 39 35.40 58.44 -7.20
C VAL A 39 36.84 58.19 -7.61
N SER A 40 37.63 57.63 -6.70
CA SER A 40 39.04 57.35 -6.94
C SER A 40 39.26 56.09 -7.77
N ALA A 41 40.44 55.99 -8.39
CA ALA A 41 40.88 54.75 -9.03
C ALA A 41 40.94 53.58 -8.04
N ASP A 42 41.34 53.84 -6.79
CA ASP A 42 41.38 52.82 -5.73
C ASP A 42 40.02 52.17 -5.52
N TRP A 43 38.94 52.96 -5.49
CA TRP A 43 37.58 52.44 -5.31
C TRP A 43 37.13 51.60 -6.51
N LEU A 44 37.39 52.08 -7.74
CA LEU A 44 37.01 51.37 -8.96
C LEU A 44 37.79 50.07 -9.13
N ASN A 45 39.09 50.08 -8.83
CA ASN A 45 39.92 48.88 -8.85
C ASN A 45 39.47 47.88 -7.78
N LEU A 46 39.11 48.34 -6.58
CA LEU A 46 38.57 47.46 -5.53
C LEU A 46 37.31 46.75 -6.02
N VAL A 47 36.31 47.49 -6.52
CA VAL A 47 35.06 46.89 -7.03
C VAL A 47 35.34 45.94 -8.19
N GLN A 48 36.24 46.32 -9.10
CA GLN A 48 36.63 45.49 -10.23
C GLN A 48 37.25 44.17 -9.76
N GLU A 49 38.22 44.22 -8.87
CA GLU A 49 38.94 43.03 -8.41
C GLU A 49 38.08 42.13 -7.53
N GLU A 50 37.18 42.68 -6.72
CA GLU A 50 36.15 41.89 -6.00
C GLU A 50 35.28 41.09 -6.98
N LEU A 51 34.76 41.73 -8.04
CA LEU A 51 33.97 41.05 -9.06
C LEU A 51 34.79 40.04 -9.89
N MET A 52 36.06 40.32 -10.14
CA MET A 52 36.98 39.41 -10.83
C MET A 52 37.38 38.21 -9.95
N SER A 53 37.34 38.36 -8.63
CA SER A 53 37.62 37.27 -7.68
C SER A 53 36.57 36.18 -7.77
N PHE A 54 35.28 36.52 -7.95
CA PHE A 54 34.23 35.53 -8.22
C PHE A 54 34.54 34.67 -9.45
N LEU A 55 34.94 35.30 -10.57
CA LEU A 55 35.29 34.58 -11.79
C LEU A 55 36.51 33.69 -11.59
N THR A 56 37.52 34.19 -10.88
CA THR A 56 38.76 33.46 -10.60
C THR A 56 38.48 32.21 -9.79
N GLU A 57 37.72 32.34 -8.70
CA GLU A 57 37.35 31.21 -7.83
C GLU A 57 36.45 30.20 -8.56
N ALA A 58 35.54 30.69 -9.42
CA ALA A 58 34.69 29.83 -10.24
C ALA A 58 35.42 29.19 -11.44
N GLY A 59 36.69 29.52 -11.70
CA GLY A 59 37.45 29.04 -12.86
C GLY A 59 36.97 29.59 -14.20
N ILE A 60 36.25 30.72 -14.21
CA ILE A 60 35.70 31.34 -15.42
C ILE A 60 36.69 32.34 -16.00
N VAL A 61 37.08 32.15 -17.26
CA VAL A 61 37.95 33.08 -17.98
C VAL A 61 37.22 34.39 -18.30
N PRO A 62 37.76 35.57 -17.92
CA PRO A 62 37.16 36.86 -18.21
C PRO A 62 36.95 37.11 -19.71
N SER A 63 35.75 37.53 -20.08
CA SER A 63 35.35 37.88 -21.45
C SER A 63 34.70 39.27 -21.53
N LYS A 64 34.94 39.98 -22.63
CA LYS A 64 34.25 41.26 -22.92
C LYS A 64 32.90 41.12 -23.59
N THR A 65 32.65 39.98 -24.23
CA THR A 65 31.43 39.74 -25.01
C THR A 65 30.35 39.00 -24.21
N SER A 66 30.66 38.60 -22.97
CA SER A 66 29.74 37.87 -22.10
C SER A 66 29.28 38.72 -20.91
N TYR A 67 27.99 39.03 -20.83
CA TYR A 67 27.43 39.94 -19.82
C TYR A 67 26.86 39.26 -18.56
N GLY A 68 26.92 37.92 -18.48
CA GLY A 68 26.41 37.13 -17.35
C GLY A 68 27.47 36.44 -16.49
N GLN A 69 28.77 36.76 -16.65
CA GLN A 69 29.85 35.97 -16.05
C GLN A 69 29.86 35.98 -14.51
N VAL A 70 29.46 37.08 -13.87
CA VAL A 70 29.37 37.13 -12.40
C VAL A 70 28.23 36.24 -11.90
N LEU A 71 27.09 36.26 -12.60
CA LEU A 71 25.97 35.35 -12.30
C LEU A 71 26.39 33.88 -12.47
N ALA A 72 27.09 33.56 -13.56
CA ALA A 72 27.61 32.22 -13.80
C ALA A 72 28.61 31.78 -12.72
N ALA A 73 29.48 32.69 -12.26
CA ALA A 73 30.41 32.42 -11.16
C ALA A 73 29.68 32.11 -9.85
N VAL A 74 28.68 32.93 -9.49
CA VAL A 74 27.83 32.68 -8.32
C VAL A 74 27.11 31.34 -8.43
N GLN A 75 26.55 31.00 -9.60
CA GLN A 75 25.94 29.69 -9.82
C GLN A 75 26.96 28.56 -9.63
N HIS A 76 28.19 28.70 -10.12
CA HIS A 76 29.25 27.70 -9.92
C HIS A 76 29.67 27.54 -8.46
N LEU A 77 29.79 28.65 -7.71
CA LEU A 77 30.28 28.64 -6.34
C LEU A 77 29.24 28.19 -5.31
N PHE A 78 27.96 28.37 -5.61
CA PHE A 78 26.87 28.07 -4.69
C PHE A 78 25.96 26.92 -5.16
N ALA A 79 26.06 26.46 -6.40
CA ALA A 79 25.48 25.17 -6.77
C ALA A 79 26.22 24.09 -5.99
N ALA A 80 25.47 23.16 -5.40
CA ALA A 80 26.02 22.06 -4.63
C ALA A 80 27.18 21.41 -5.40
N SER A 81 28.25 21.09 -4.69
CA SER A 81 29.38 20.28 -5.14
C SER A 81 28.93 18.84 -5.45
N ALA A 82 28.01 18.70 -6.42
CA ALA A 82 27.49 17.47 -7.01
C ALA A 82 26.71 17.79 -8.32
N GLY A 83 27.40 18.35 -9.32
CA GLY A 83 27.17 17.98 -10.73
C GLY A 83 26.09 18.68 -11.58
N ASP A 84 25.26 19.58 -11.07
CA ASP A 84 24.31 20.33 -11.92
C ASP A 84 24.11 21.80 -11.48
N PRO A 85 24.59 22.79 -12.25
CA PRO A 85 24.50 24.21 -11.91
C PRO A 85 23.07 24.78 -11.94
N THR A 86 22.07 24.01 -12.39
CA THR A 86 20.65 24.42 -12.37
C THR A 86 19.93 24.05 -11.07
N LYS A 87 20.57 23.25 -10.20
CA LYS A 87 19.95 22.64 -9.01
C LYS A 87 20.52 23.20 -7.72
N LEU A 88 20.34 24.51 -7.52
CA LEU A 88 20.89 25.26 -6.38
C LEU A 88 20.47 24.76 -4.98
N PHE A 89 19.53 23.79 -4.86
CA PHE A 89 19.05 23.26 -3.57
C PHE A 89 18.70 21.76 -3.56
N GLU A 90 19.07 20.97 -4.57
CA GLU A 90 18.83 19.52 -4.50
C GLU A 90 19.92 18.84 -3.67
N VAL A 91 19.52 18.28 -2.53
CA VAL A 91 20.43 17.61 -1.61
C VAL A 91 20.65 16.19 -2.11
N GLU A 92 21.92 15.86 -2.38
CA GLU A 92 22.32 14.49 -2.73
C GLU A 92 21.93 13.52 -1.60
N THR A 93 21.59 12.29 -1.98
CA THR A 93 21.21 11.25 -1.00
C THR A 93 22.44 10.87 -0.17
N PRO A 94 22.46 11.11 1.16
CA PRO A 94 23.62 10.75 1.99
C PRO A 94 23.88 9.25 2.01
N PRO A 95 25.14 8.80 2.18
CA PRO A 95 25.47 7.41 2.42
C PRO A 95 24.81 6.86 3.68
N ALA A 96 24.57 5.55 3.72
CA ALA A 96 24.06 4.89 4.92
C ALA A 96 25.02 5.06 6.11
N GLY A 97 24.53 5.55 7.25
CA GLY A 97 25.33 5.79 8.46
C GLY A 97 26.00 7.16 8.55
N ASP A 98 25.71 8.07 7.61
CA ASP A 98 26.12 9.47 7.72
C ASP A 98 25.31 10.20 8.80
N ASN A 99 25.99 10.61 9.87
CA ASN A 99 25.43 11.33 11.02
C ASN A 99 25.75 12.84 10.97
N SER A 100 26.19 13.36 9.82
CA SER A 100 26.37 14.80 9.63
C SER A 100 25.00 15.52 9.61
N ASN A 101 24.97 16.79 10.03
CA ASN A 101 23.76 17.64 10.00
C ASN A 101 23.33 18.04 8.57
N ASN A 102 23.67 17.23 7.56
CA ASN A 102 23.31 17.47 6.17
C ASN A 102 21.79 17.28 5.98
N ALA A 103 21.19 18.08 5.10
CA ALA A 103 19.80 17.87 4.72
C ALA A 103 19.65 16.49 4.05
N ALA A 104 18.49 15.85 4.18
CA ALA A 104 18.24 14.51 3.66
C ALA A 104 17.42 14.58 2.37
N SER A 105 17.84 13.86 1.33
CA SER A 105 17.03 13.73 0.11
C SER A 105 15.69 13.03 0.39
N THR A 106 14.68 13.25 -0.46
CA THR A 106 13.41 12.50 -0.35
C THR A 106 13.66 10.99 -0.38
N ALA A 107 14.62 10.51 -1.18
CA ALA A 107 14.99 9.10 -1.24
C ALA A 107 15.61 8.59 0.08
N PHE A 108 16.45 9.39 0.74
CA PHE A 108 17.00 9.07 2.06
C PHE A 108 15.90 9.00 3.11
N VAL A 109 15.04 10.02 3.20
CA VAL A 109 13.93 10.07 4.18
C VAL A 109 12.94 8.92 3.95
N GLN A 110 12.60 8.60 2.70
CA GLN A 110 11.78 7.43 2.35
C GLN A 110 12.46 6.09 2.72
N GLY A 111 13.78 6.09 2.88
CA GLY A 111 14.53 4.95 3.42
C GLY A 111 14.27 4.67 4.90
N PHE A 112 13.88 5.68 5.69
CA PHE A 112 13.73 5.58 7.15
C PHE A 112 12.31 5.83 7.67
N ALA A 113 11.46 6.56 6.94
CA ALA A 113 10.20 7.11 7.47
C ALA A 113 9.03 6.12 7.60
N GLY A 114 9.21 4.84 7.29
CA GLY A 114 8.21 3.81 7.60
C GLY A 114 8.66 2.45 7.13
N GLY A 115 8.63 1.45 8.03
CA GLY A 115 8.94 0.06 7.68
C GLY A 115 8.27 -0.29 6.35
N ARG A 116 9.09 -0.69 5.37
CA ARG A 116 8.67 -0.68 3.99
C ARG A 116 7.66 -1.81 3.83
N LYS A 117 6.37 -1.47 3.80
CA LYS A 117 5.28 -2.43 3.66
C LYS A 117 4.50 -2.17 2.40
N VAL A 118 4.10 -3.24 1.73
CA VAL A 118 3.14 -3.18 0.62
C VAL A 118 1.98 -4.12 0.91
N VAL A 119 0.77 -3.65 0.60
CA VAL A 119 -0.48 -4.42 0.73
C VAL A 119 -1.02 -4.65 -0.67
N ILE A 120 -1.26 -5.91 -1.01
CA ILE A 120 -1.66 -6.35 -2.36
C ILE A 120 -2.99 -7.10 -2.23
N VAL A 121 -4.02 -6.56 -2.86
CA VAL A 121 -5.41 -7.08 -2.88
C VAL A 121 -5.91 -7.40 -4.29
N SER A 122 -5.08 -7.15 -5.30
CA SER A 122 -5.32 -7.49 -6.69
C SER A 122 -4.05 -8.07 -7.31
N ILE A 123 -4.21 -8.79 -8.41
CA ILE A 123 -3.09 -9.43 -9.11
C ILE A 123 -2.10 -8.36 -9.57
N THR A 124 -0.83 -8.51 -9.21
CA THR A 124 0.24 -7.60 -9.62
C THR A 124 1.61 -8.28 -9.60
N GLY A 125 2.57 -7.72 -10.33
CA GLY A 125 3.98 -8.02 -10.15
C GLY A 125 4.60 -6.98 -9.21
N TRP A 126 5.16 -7.41 -8.10
CA TRP A 126 5.87 -6.52 -7.18
C TRP A 126 7.39 -6.63 -7.38
N THR A 127 8.04 -5.52 -7.73
CA THR A 127 9.49 -5.47 -7.90
C THR A 127 10.17 -5.24 -6.55
N VAL A 128 11.07 -6.15 -6.19
CA VAL A 128 11.91 -6.07 -4.99
C VAL A 128 12.80 -4.83 -5.09
N PRO A 129 12.73 -3.88 -4.15
CA PRO A 129 13.54 -2.67 -4.21
C PRO A 129 15.04 -2.94 -4.00
N ALA A 130 15.85 -1.94 -4.34
CA ALA A 130 17.30 -2.01 -4.17
C ALA A 130 17.70 -2.27 -2.71
N GLY A 131 18.69 -3.13 -2.51
CA GLY A 131 19.24 -3.48 -1.19
C GLY A 131 18.41 -4.47 -0.37
N VAL A 132 17.22 -4.88 -0.82
CA VAL A 132 16.37 -5.85 -0.13
C VAL A 132 16.74 -7.27 -0.53
N THR A 133 17.14 -8.09 0.45
CA THR A 133 17.52 -9.49 0.27
C THR A 133 16.62 -10.47 1.02
N ASP A 134 15.86 -9.98 2.00
CA ASP A 134 14.90 -10.77 2.77
C ASP A 134 13.61 -9.97 2.98
N ILE A 135 12.48 -10.67 2.98
CA ILE A 135 11.15 -10.10 3.23
C ILE A 135 10.34 -10.97 4.19
N TRP A 136 9.35 -10.38 4.84
CA TRP A 136 8.39 -11.05 5.70
C TRP A 136 6.99 -10.92 5.11
N VAL A 137 6.36 -12.06 4.84
CA VAL A 137 5.02 -12.13 4.25
C VAL A 137 3.98 -12.50 5.30
N SER A 138 2.95 -11.67 5.40
CA SER A 138 1.73 -12.01 6.12
C SER A 138 0.56 -11.99 5.14
N GLY A 139 -0.30 -13.00 5.18
CA GLY A 139 -1.40 -13.08 4.21
C GLY A 139 -2.22 -14.35 4.32
N CYS A 140 -3.25 -14.43 3.50
CA CYS A 140 -4.15 -15.58 3.44
C CYS A 140 -4.59 -15.91 2.01
N ALA A 141 -4.94 -17.18 1.79
CA ALA A 141 -5.59 -17.64 0.57
C ALA A 141 -7.06 -17.20 0.49
N GLY A 142 -7.66 -17.34 -0.69
CA GLY A 142 -9.11 -17.21 -0.82
C GLY A 142 -9.83 -18.31 -0.04
N ALA A 143 -10.91 -17.96 0.63
CA ALA A 143 -11.71 -18.90 1.41
C ALA A 143 -12.86 -19.51 0.61
N GLY A 144 -13.39 -20.62 1.09
CA GLY A 144 -14.54 -21.29 0.47
C GLY A 144 -15.85 -20.56 0.76
N GLY A 145 -16.77 -20.63 -0.21
CA GLY A 145 -18.17 -20.30 0.00
C GLY A 145 -18.87 -21.39 0.82
N SER A 146 -20.01 -21.06 1.38
CA SER A 146 -20.84 -22.02 2.11
C SER A 146 -21.93 -22.63 1.24
N ALA A 147 -22.53 -23.72 1.69
CA ALA A 147 -23.63 -24.33 0.97
C ALA A 147 -24.96 -23.59 1.15
N GLY A 148 -25.80 -23.67 0.12
CA GLY A 148 -27.21 -23.33 0.22
C GLY A 148 -28.03 -24.47 0.86
N ALA A 149 -29.22 -24.13 1.32
CA ALA A 149 -30.19 -25.11 1.77
C ALA A 149 -30.96 -25.66 0.55
N PRO A 150 -31.22 -26.97 0.45
CA PRO A 150 -32.13 -27.52 -0.55
C PRO A 150 -33.50 -26.86 -0.53
N ASN A 151 -34.20 -26.98 -1.67
CA ASN A 151 -35.65 -26.82 -1.67
C ASN A 151 -36.28 -27.77 -0.66
N ILE A 152 -37.39 -27.36 -0.04
CA ILE A 152 -38.10 -28.12 0.98
C ILE A 152 -39.40 -28.65 0.35
N PRO A 153 -39.46 -29.93 -0.02
CA PRO A 153 -40.70 -30.57 -0.47
C PRO A 153 -41.76 -30.59 0.64
N ALA A 154 -43.03 -30.81 0.23
CA ALA A 154 -44.12 -31.04 1.16
C ALA A 154 -43.78 -32.20 2.11
N ASN A 155 -44.07 -32.04 3.40
CA ASN A 155 -43.74 -33.02 4.44
C ASN A 155 -42.25 -33.40 4.52
N ASN A 156 -41.33 -32.48 4.22
CA ASN A 156 -39.90 -32.67 4.48
C ASN A 156 -39.36 -31.68 5.52
N ILE A 157 -38.24 -32.06 6.11
CA ILE A 157 -37.33 -31.19 6.88
C ILE A 157 -35.97 -31.14 6.20
N VAL A 158 -35.19 -30.11 6.49
CA VAL A 158 -33.89 -29.81 5.86
C VAL A 158 -32.89 -29.40 6.94
N ALA A 159 -31.74 -30.05 6.98
CA ALA A 159 -30.66 -29.70 7.90
C ALA A 159 -29.92 -28.44 7.41
N GLY A 160 -29.13 -27.82 8.30
CA GLY A 160 -28.31 -26.68 7.93
C GLY A 160 -27.24 -27.04 6.88
N GLY A 161 -26.93 -26.11 5.99
CA GLY A 161 -25.79 -26.22 5.09
C GLY A 161 -24.47 -26.00 5.84
N GLY A 162 -23.40 -26.68 5.42
CA GLY A 162 -22.06 -26.50 5.98
C GLY A 162 -21.47 -25.11 5.67
N GLY A 163 -20.68 -24.59 6.60
CA GLY A 163 -19.90 -23.36 6.39
C GLY A 163 -18.74 -23.57 5.41
N GLY A 164 -18.31 -22.51 4.74
CA GLY A 164 -17.08 -22.52 3.93
C GLY A 164 -15.84 -22.49 4.82
N ALA A 165 -14.73 -23.05 4.35
CA ALA A 165 -13.47 -23.04 5.10
C ALA A 165 -12.69 -21.75 4.92
N ALA A 166 -11.86 -21.39 5.91
CA ALA A 166 -10.87 -20.33 5.73
C ALA A 166 -9.75 -20.77 4.79
N GLY A 167 -9.18 -19.79 4.07
CA GLY A 167 -7.95 -20.00 3.32
C GLY A 167 -6.74 -20.12 4.26
N GLN A 168 -5.73 -20.88 3.84
CA GLN A 168 -4.46 -20.97 4.59
C GLN A 168 -3.88 -19.57 4.80
N PHE A 169 -3.41 -19.31 6.01
CA PHE A 169 -2.77 -18.05 6.36
C PHE A 169 -1.37 -18.26 6.90
N VAL A 170 -0.54 -17.23 6.75
CA VAL A 170 0.78 -17.12 7.37
C VAL A 170 0.93 -15.74 7.98
N LEU A 171 1.72 -15.67 9.05
CA LEU A 171 2.10 -14.43 9.71
C LEU A 171 3.62 -14.37 9.72
N ARG A 172 4.17 -13.30 9.12
CA ARG A 172 5.61 -13.02 9.04
C ARG A 172 6.45 -14.21 8.55
N TYR A 173 6.00 -14.87 7.49
CA TYR A 173 6.76 -15.90 6.80
C TYR A 173 7.97 -15.29 6.11
N HIS A 174 9.16 -15.75 6.47
CA HIS A 174 10.42 -15.26 5.92
C HIS A 174 10.67 -15.81 4.51
N MET A 175 11.10 -14.95 3.58
CA MET A 175 11.49 -15.33 2.23
C MET A 175 12.72 -14.56 1.79
N SER A 176 13.71 -15.25 1.24
CA SER A 176 14.85 -14.60 0.60
C SER A 176 14.52 -14.21 -0.83
N VAL A 177 14.96 -13.03 -1.23
CA VAL A 177 14.68 -12.39 -2.51
C VAL A 177 15.93 -11.74 -3.07
N THR A 178 15.94 -11.44 -4.37
CA THR A 178 17.03 -10.69 -5.01
C THR A 178 16.60 -9.26 -5.32
N PRO A 179 17.41 -8.22 -5.05
CA PRO A 179 17.11 -6.86 -5.49
C PRO A 179 16.78 -6.79 -6.99
N GLY A 180 15.69 -6.13 -7.35
CA GLY A 180 15.22 -6.02 -8.75
C GLY A 180 14.41 -7.23 -9.25
N GLN A 181 14.29 -8.32 -8.48
CA GLN A 181 13.42 -9.45 -8.81
C GLN A 181 11.96 -9.00 -8.84
N VAL A 182 11.18 -9.48 -9.80
CA VAL A 182 9.72 -9.27 -9.83
C VAL A 182 9.03 -10.52 -9.25
N LEU A 183 8.35 -10.36 -8.12
CA LEU A 183 7.51 -11.39 -7.53
C LEU A 183 6.11 -11.33 -8.14
N SER A 184 5.62 -12.46 -8.64
CA SER A 184 4.20 -12.61 -8.99
C SER A 184 3.38 -12.67 -7.71
N CYS A 185 2.49 -11.71 -7.51
CA CYS A 185 1.61 -11.62 -6.36
C CYS A 185 0.16 -11.77 -6.83
N VAL A 186 -0.45 -12.92 -6.51
CA VAL A 186 -1.79 -13.30 -6.93
C VAL A 186 -2.60 -13.60 -5.66
N PRO A 187 -3.33 -12.61 -5.10
CA PRO A 187 -4.30 -12.89 -4.04
C PRO A 187 -5.40 -13.83 -4.54
N GLY A 188 -5.72 -14.84 -3.76
CA GLY A 188 -6.75 -15.82 -4.11
C GLY A 188 -8.15 -15.23 -4.12
N ALA A 189 -8.97 -15.56 -5.12
CA ALA A 189 -10.39 -15.20 -5.12
C ALA A 189 -11.17 -15.97 -4.04
N GLY A 190 -12.19 -15.32 -3.47
CA GLY A 190 -13.14 -15.98 -2.57
C GLY A 190 -14.06 -16.94 -3.33
N GLY A 191 -14.45 -18.03 -2.69
CA GLY A 191 -15.36 -19.03 -3.23
C GLY A 191 -16.79 -18.49 -3.31
N VAL A 192 -17.48 -18.86 -4.38
CA VAL A 192 -18.87 -18.44 -4.60
C VAL A 192 -19.82 -19.07 -3.58
N ALA A 193 -20.87 -18.34 -3.22
CA ALA A 193 -21.96 -18.87 -2.40
C ALA A 193 -22.61 -20.07 -3.10
N GLY A 194 -22.94 -21.10 -2.34
CA GLY A 194 -23.76 -22.21 -2.82
C GLY A 194 -25.15 -21.71 -3.18
N ALA A 195 -25.59 -22.04 -4.40
CA ALA A 195 -26.97 -21.85 -4.81
C ALA A 195 -27.93 -22.67 -3.91
N VAL A 196 -29.23 -22.45 -4.06
CA VAL A 196 -30.24 -23.27 -3.38
C VAL A 196 -30.01 -24.75 -3.73
N GLY A 197 -29.79 -25.58 -2.70
CA GLY A 197 -29.43 -27.01 -2.85
C GLY A 197 -28.06 -27.29 -3.44
N GLY A 198 -27.18 -26.30 -3.55
CA GLY A 198 -25.84 -26.40 -4.12
C GLY A 198 -24.72 -26.22 -3.09
N PRO A 199 -23.58 -26.92 -3.24
CA PRO A 199 -22.45 -26.77 -2.33
C PRO A 199 -21.81 -25.39 -2.53
N GLY A 200 -21.03 -24.96 -1.54
CA GLY A 200 -20.20 -23.76 -1.70
C GLY A 200 -19.09 -23.98 -2.71
N GLY A 201 -18.70 -22.93 -3.44
CA GLY A 201 -17.51 -22.96 -4.28
C GLY A 201 -16.22 -22.90 -3.46
N ASN A 202 -15.16 -23.56 -3.93
CA ASN A 202 -13.84 -23.41 -3.35
C ASN A 202 -13.28 -22.01 -3.61
N GLY A 203 -12.44 -21.49 -2.71
CA GLY A 203 -11.61 -20.33 -2.98
C GLY A 203 -10.48 -20.66 -3.97
N SER A 204 -9.69 -19.66 -4.33
CA SER A 204 -8.45 -19.83 -5.08
C SER A 204 -7.22 -19.64 -4.20
N ASN A 205 -6.11 -20.28 -4.57
CA ASN A 205 -4.85 -20.16 -3.84
C ASN A 205 -4.32 -18.71 -3.93
N THR A 206 -3.61 -18.28 -2.88
CA THR A 206 -2.78 -17.07 -2.94
C THR A 206 -1.36 -17.46 -3.30
N VAL A 207 -0.75 -16.81 -4.29
CA VAL A 207 0.64 -17.06 -4.72
C VAL A 207 1.48 -15.80 -4.54
N ILE A 208 2.65 -15.93 -3.90
CA ILE A 208 3.67 -14.89 -3.75
C ILE A 208 5.02 -15.46 -4.18
N GLY A 209 5.41 -15.25 -5.43
CA GLY A 209 6.60 -15.89 -5.99
C GLY A 209 6.50 -17.42 -5.89
N SER A 210 7.35 -18.06 -5.08
CA SER A 210 7.32 -19.51 -4.83
C SER A 210 6.40 -19.93 -3.67
N LEU A 211 5.95 -19.00 -2.83
CA LEU A 211 5.03 -19.30 -1.73
C LEU A 211 3.61 -19.46 -2.25
N THR A 212 2.98 -20.60 -1.97
CA THR A 212 1.57 -20.85 -2.27
C THR A 212 0.81 -21.12 -0.97
N LEU A 213 -0.24 -20.34 -0.73
CA LEU A 213 -1.20 -20.56 0.35
C LEU A 213 -2.43 -21.27 -0.23
N THR A 214 -2.80 -22.40 0.37
CA THR A 214 -3.90 -23.24 -0.10
C THR A 214 -5.26 -22.64 0.21
N ALA A 215 -6.15 -22.62 -0.77
CA ALA A 215 -7.51 -22.12 -0.62
C ALA A 215 -8.36 -22.94 0.37
N GLY A 216 -9.39 -22.29 0.91
CA GLY A 216 -10.44 -22.97 1.66
C GLY A 216 -11.44 -23.66 0.73
N ALA A 217 -11.87 -24.87 1.10
CA ALA A 217 -12.91 -25.59 0.37
C ALA A 217 -14.33 -25.08 0.73
N GLY A 218 -15.28 -25.31 -0.17
CA GLY A 218 -16.67 -24.96 0.05
C GLY A 218 -17.41 -25.91 1.00
N GLY A 219 -18.44 -25.40 1.67
CA GLY A 219 -19.31 -26.20 2.54
C GLY A 219 -20.22 -27.16 1.77
N GLN A 220 -20.68 -28.24 2.42
CA GLN A 220 -21.56 -29.25 1.82
C GLN A 220 -23.04 -28.92 2.04
N VAL A 221 -23.87 -29.29 1.05
CA VAL A 221 -25.32 -29.04 1.01
C VAL A 221 -26.01 -29.75 2.15
N GLY A 222 -26.90 -29.06 2.87
CA GLY A 222 -27.71 -29.67 3.93
C GLY A 222 -28.55 -30.86 3.43
N SER A 223 -28.73 -31.88 4.26
CA SER A 223 -29.57 -33.03 3.91
C SER A 223 -31.07 -32.72 4.02
N SER A 224 -31.89 -33.40 3.22
CA SER A 224 -33.35 -33.28 3.26
C SER A 224 -34.03 -34.65 3.27
N GLY A 225 -35.15 -34.74 3.98
CA GLY A 225 -36.07 -35.86 3.82
C GLY A 225 -37.26 -35.79 4.78
N ALA A 226 -37.97 -36.92 4.92
CA ALA A 226 -39.18 -37.00 5.71
C ALA A 226 -38.92 -36.71 7.21
N PRO A 227 -39.88 -36.11 7.94
CA PRO A 227 -39.76 -35.74 9.35
C PRO A 227 -39.74 -36.93 10.31
N THR A 228 -39.93 -38.16 9.82
CA THR A 228 -39.96 -39.38 10.63
C THR A 228 -38.62 -39.75 11.25
N GLN A 229 -37.53 -39.07 10.87
CA GLN A 229 -36.19 -39.26 11.42
C GLN A 229 -35.43 -37.92 11.50
N ALA A 230 -34.33 -37.91 12.27
CA ALA A 230 -33.39 -36.81 12.25
C ALA A 230 -32.53 -36.85 10.97
N TRP A 231 -32.20 -35.67 10.44
CA TRP A 231 -31.29 -35.53 9.30
C TRP A 231 -30.04 -34.78 9.72
N PRO A 232 -28.85 -35.33 9.44
CA PRO A 232 -27.61 -34.73 9.88
C PRO A 232 -27.33 -33.44 9.10
N GLY A 233 -26.83 -32.45 9.82
CA GLY A 233 -26.18 -31.29 9.23
C GLY A 233 -24.90 -31.71 8.53
N GLN A 234 -24.61 -31.01 7.43
CA GLN A 234 -23.58 -31.47 6.50
C GLN A 234 -22.23 -30.80 6.80
N PRO A 235 -21.10 -31.46 6.49
CA PRO A 235 -19.78 -30.94 6.83
C PRO A 235 -19.51 -29.56 6.24
N GLY A 236 -18.84 -28.72 7.02
CA GLY A 236 -18.20 -27.54 6.48
C GLY A 236 -17.02 -27.91 5.57
N GLY A 237 -16.56 -26.93 4.80
CA GLY A 237 -15.40 -27.10 3.93
C GLY A 237 -14.11 -27.33 4.74
N ASN A 238 -13.16 -28.04 4.14
CA ASN A 238 -11.82 -28.23 4.70
C ASN A 238 -10.92 -27.00 4.44
N GLY A 239 -10.16 -26.54 5.45
CA GLY A 239 -9.33 -25.34 5.37
C GLY A 239 -8.63 -25.01 6.70
N PHE A 240 -8.27 -23.74 6.90
CA PHE A 240 -7.36 -23.33 7.99
C PHE A 240 -7.95 -22.16 8.81
N PRO A 241 -8.99 -22.37 9.64
CA PRO A 241 -9.63 -23.65 9.97
C PRO A 241 -10.78 -24.04 9.04
N ASN A 242 -11.30 -25.24 9.26
CA ASN A 242 -12.50 -25.77 8.59
C ASN A 242 -13.71 -24.88 8.86
N GLY A 243 -14.67 -24.90 7.93
CA GLY A 243 -16.02 -24.44 8.20
C GLY A 243 -16.71 -25.36 9.20
N GLU A 244 -17.63 -24.80 9.99
CA GLU A 244 -18.44 -25.60 10.90
C GLU A 244 -19.47 -26.43 10.14
N TYR A 245 -19.89 -27.53 10.78
CA TYR A 245 -21.02 -28.33 10.33
C TYR A 245 -22.31 -27.52 10.41
N GLY A 246 -23.22 -27.76 9.46
CA GLY A 246 -24.61 -27.38 9.67
C GLY A 246 -25.18 -28.08 10.90
N GLN A 247 -26.22 -27.53 11.51
CA GLN A 247 -26.94 -28.22 12.57
C GLN A 247 -27.89 -29.27 12.00
N ASP A 248 -28.01 -30.37 12.73
CA ASP A 248 -28.99 -31.41 12.50
C ASP A 248 -30.42 -30.85 12.59
N THR A 249 -31.37 -31.57 12.00
CA THR A 249 -32.79 -31.24 12.05
C THR A 249 -33.63 -32.45 12.43
N SER A 250 -34.75 -32.24 13.12
CA SER A 250 -35.72 -33.29 13.45
C SER A 250 -37.11 -32.69 13.66
N GLN A 251 -38.17 -33.51 13.60
CA GLN A 251 -39.56 -33.05 13.72
C GLN A 251 -39.91 -32.38 15.06
N TYR A 252 -39.24 -32.75 16.14
CA TYR A 252 -39.56 -32.32 17.50
C TYR A 252 -38.43 -31.53 18.19
N GLY A 253 -37.32 -31.28 17.50
CA GLY A 253 -36.16 -30.57 18.02
C GLY A 253 -35.86 -29.31 17.21
N PRO A 254 -35.86 -28.11 17.80
CA PRO A 254 -35.42 -26.90 17.10
C PRO A 254 -33.96 -27.05 16.68
N GLY A 255 -33.70 -26.97 15.38
CA GLY A 255 -32.39 -27.24 14.78
C GLY A 255 -32.25 -26.59 13.39
N ALA A 256 -31.36 -27.09 12.55
CA ALA A 256 -31.16 -26.65 11.17
C ALA A 256 -30.54 -25.26 10.94
N THR A 257 -29.85 -24.65 11.91
CA THR A 257 -29.02 -23.47 11.57
C THR A 257 -27.85 -23.89 10.68
N GLY A 258 -27.42 -23.02 9.78
CA GLY A 258 -26.21 -23.27 8.98
C GLY A 258 -24.95 -23.33 9.85
N GLY A 259 -23.87 -23.87 9.28
CA GLY A 259 -22.54 -23.84 9.91
C GLY A 259 -21.86 -22.49 9.72
N ARG A 260 -21.12 -21.98 10.71
CA ARG A 260 -20.29 -20.78 10.52
C ARG A 260 -19.11 -21.05 9.59
N GLY A 261 -18.70 -20.05 8.84
CA GLY A 261 -17.47 -20.10 8.07
C GLY A 261 -16.23 -20.12 8.96
N GLY A 262 -15.12 -20.69 8.47
CA GLY A 262 -13.83 -20.62 9.16
C GLY A 262 -13.31 -19.18 9.22
N GLY A 263 -12.82 -18.75 10.40
CA GLY A 263 -12.24 -17.42 10.62
C GLY A 263 -10.72 -17.46 10.79
N GLY A 264 -10.05 -16.32 10.63
CA GLY A 264 -8.59 -16.23 10.74
C GLY A 264 -8.11 -14.87 11.24
N PRO A 265 -6.80 -14.62 11.28
CA PRO A 265 -6.25 -13.36 11.80
C PRO A 265 -6.65 -12.13 10.96
N PHE A 266 -7.17 -12.32 9.75
CA PHE A 266 -7.52 -11.25 8.81
C PHE A 266 -9.03 -11.03 8.66
N GLY A 267 -9.87 -11.72 9.44
CA GLY A 267 -11.32 -11.51 9.39
C GLY A 267 -12.14 -12.55 10.14
N ALA A 268 -13.46 -12.32 10.18
CA ALA A 268 -14.42 -13.15 10.89
C ALA A 268 -15.65 -13.46 10.04
N SER A 269 -16.19 -14.67 10.24
CA SER A 269 -17.36 -15.14 9.48
C SER A 269 -18.63 -14.43 9.92
N GLY A 270 -19.57 -14.27 9.00
CA GLY A 270 -20.92 -13.81 9.32
C GLY A 270 -21.69 -14.78 10.22
N ALA A 271 -22.83 -14.34 10.75
CA ALA A 271 -23.78 -15.22 11.41
C ALA A 271 -24.34 -16.25 10.41
N PRO A 272 -24.50 -17.52 10.83
CA PRO A 272 -25.09 -18.54 9.98
C PRO A 272 -26.58 -18.28 9.75
N GLY A 273 -27.09 -18.80 8.64
CA GLY A 273 -28.51 -18.73 8.34
C GLY A 273 -29.32 -19.42 9.44
N ARG A 274 -30.38 -18.76 9.90
CA ARG A 274 -31.24 -19.30 10.94
C ARG A 274 -32.18 -20.32 10.32
N GLY A 275 -32.26 -21.52 10.92
CA GLY A 275 -33.30 -22.47 10.58
C GLY A 275 -34.68 -21.98 11.01
N ALA A 276 -35.74 -22.43 10.32
CA ALA A 276 -37.10 -21.97 10.62
C ALA A 276 -38.15 -23.09 10.55
N ILE A 277 -39.30 -22.85 11.20
CA ILE A 277 -40.46 -23.73 11.16
C ILE A 277 -41.43 -23.30 10.03
N GLY A 278 -42.07 -24.27 9.39
CA GLY A 278 -43.18 -24.02 8.45
C GLY A 278 -42.76 -23.59 7.04
N GLY A 279 -41.49 -23.78 6.66
CA GLY A 279 -40.99 -23.48 5.32
C GLY A 279 -40.32 -22.11 5.18
N VAL A 280 -40.19 -21.65 3.93
CA VAL A 280 -39.15 -20.72 3.48
C VAL A 280 -39.40 -19.25 3.78
N ALA A 281 -40.66 -18.87 4.02
CA ALA A 281 -41.03 -17.49 4.38
C ALA A 281 -40.36 -17.01 5.67
N ASN A 282 -39.85 -17.96 6.47
CA ASN A 282 -39.22 -17.72 7.76
C ASN A 282 -37.72 -18.01 7.77
N LEU A 283 -37.14 -18.50 6.66
CA LEU A 283 -35.69 -18.74 6.58
C LEU A 283 -34.95 -17.41 6.50
N ILE A 284 -33.95 -17.25 7.35
CA ILE A 284 -33.09 -16.07 7.34
C ILE A 284 -31.78 -16.46 6.67
N PRO A 285 -31.39 -15.84 5.55
CA PRO A 285 -30.12 -16.13 4.90
C PRO A 285 -28.94 -15.78 5.83
N PRO A 286 -27.78 -16.43 5.64
CA PRO A 286 -26.58 -16.10 6.39
C PRO A 286 -26.15 -14.66 6.14
N SER A 287 -25.53 -14.04 7.14
CA SER A 287 -24.92 -12.73 6.96
C SER A 287 -23.58 -12.85 6.22
N PRO A 288 -23.13 -11.82 5.49
CA PRO A 288 -21.83 -11.84 4.86
C PRO A 288 -20.71 -11.93 5.89
N SER A 289 -19.60 -12.57 5.48
CA SER A 289 -18.32 -12.54 6.21
C SER A 289 -17.57 -11.23 5.93
N TYR A 290 -16.61 -10.87 6.78
CA TYR A 290 -15.82 -9.64 6.66
C TYR A 290 -14.32 -9.91 6.80
N GLY A 291 -13.50 -9.14 6.06
CA GLY A 291 -12.05 -9.26 6.05
C GLY A 291 -11.54 -10.11 4.88
N TYR A 292 -10.49 -10.90 5.12
CA TYR A 292 -9.80 -11.69 4.08
C TYR A 292 -9.59 -13.15 4.50
N GLY A 293 -9.71 -14.06 3.54
CA GLY A 293 -9.47 -15.50 3.72
C GLY A 293 -10.44 -16.17 4.70
N VAL A 294 -11.63 -15.60 4.88
CA VAL A 294 -12.69 -16.07 5.78
C VAL A 294 -13.76 -16.84 5.01
N GLY A 295 -14.15 -18.00 5.51
CA GLY A 295 -15.23 -18.81 4.94
C GLY A 295 -16.59 -18.12 4.99
N GLY A 296 -17.46 -18.42 4.03
CA GLY A 296 -18.87 -18.04 4.10
C GLY A 296 -19.61 -18.85 5.18
N SER A 297 -20.67 -18.27 5.77
CA SER A 297 -21.55 -19.01 6.69
C SER A 297 -22.73 -19.64 5.95
N GLY A 298 -23.08 -20.87 6.31
CA GLY A 298 -24.07 -21.70 5.62
C GLY A 298 -25.51 -21.26 5.78
N ALA A 299 -26.34 -21.71 4.85
CA ALA A 299 -27.77 -21.49 4.87
C ALA A 299 -28.46 -22.29 5.99
N GLY A 300 -29.50 -21.68 6.58
CA GLY A 300 -30.41 -22.37 7.50
C GLY A 300 -31.40 -23.25 6.75
N GLY A 301 -31.72 -24.40 7.34
CA GLY A 301 -32.73 -25.34 6.86
C GLY A 301 -34.05 -25.23 7.63
N CYS A 302 -34.88 -26.27 7.54
CA CYS A 302 -36.23 -26.29 8.12
C CYS A 302 -36.37 -27.45 9.11
N TYR A 303 -36.90 -27.19 10.30
CA TYR A 303 -37.06 -28.17 11.39
C TYR A 303 -38.51 -28.50 11.74
N GLY A 304 -39.46 -28.12 10.89
CA GLY A 304 -40.85 -28.58 10.99
C GLY A 304 -41.45 -28.74 9.60
N PRO A 305 -42.20 -29.84 9.36
CA PRO A 305 -42.75 -30.13 8.04
C PRO A 305 -43.63 -28.97 7.56
N THR A 306 -43.52 -28.63 6.28
CA THR A 306 -44.37 -27.61 5.68
C THR A 306 -45.80 -28.13 5.58
N THR A 307 -46.77 -27.39 6.12
CA THR A 307 -48.21 -27.67 5.91
C THR A 307 -48.70 -27.31 4.51
N ALA A 308 -47.83 -26.73 3.66
CA ALA A 308 -48.12 -26.32 2.31
C ALA A 308 -48.17 -27.51 1.33
N SER A 309 -49.15 -27.51 0.42
CA SER A 309 -49.20 -28.45 -0.71
C SER A 309 -48.25 -27.99 -1.83
N GLY A 310 -46.94 -28.15 -1.64
CA GLY A 310 -45.95 -27.75 -2.65
C GLY A 310 -44.50 -27.79 -2.17
N THR A 311 -43.57 -27.52 -3.09
CA THR A 311 -42.15 -27.35 -2.77
C THR A 311 -41.87 -25.88 -2.49
N THR A 312 -41.17 -25.59 -1.40
CA THR A 312 -40.75 -24.24 -1.05
C THR A 312 -39.25 -24.05 -1.32
N SER A 313 -38.83 -22.86 -1.78
CA SER A 313 -37.43 -22.59 -2.16
C SER A 313 -36.49 -22.40 -0.97
N GLY A 314 -35.41 -23.17 -0.88
CA GLY A 314 -34.38 -22.95 0.14
C GLY A 314 -33.67 -21.59 0.00
N THR A 315 -32.67 -21.33 0.84
CA THR A 315 -31.86 -20.11 0.80
C THR A 315 -30.45 -20.40 0.29
N VAL A 316 -29.83 -19.38 -0.31
CA VAL A 316 -28.42 -19.44 -0.73
C VAL A 316 -27.49 -19.35 0.48
N GLY A 317 -26.26 -19.87 0.33
CA GLY A 317 -25.20 -19.65 1.30
C GLY A 317 -24.61 -18.23 1.23
N ALA A 318 -23.63 -17.94 2.08
CA ALA A 318 -22.74 -16.79 1.92
C ALA A 318 -21.46 -17.15 1.15
N ALA A 319 -20.90 -16.18 0.44
CA ALA A 319 -19.63 -16.30 -0.27
C ALA A 319 -18.43 -16.25 0.69
N GLY A 320 -17.31 -16.85 0.28
CA GLY A 320 -16.03 -16.74 0.96
C GLY A 320 -15.33 -15.43 0.64
N MET A 321 -14.45 -14.98 1.53
CA MET A 321 -13.68 -13.74 1.36
C MET A 321 -12.41 -13.97 0.52
N PRO A 322 -11.95 -12.96 -0.25
CA PRO A 322 -10.72 -13.04 -1.01
C PRO A 322 -9.49 -13.09 -0.10
N GLY A 323 -8.36 -13.50 -0.67
CA GLY A 323 -7.05 -13.50 -0.02
C GLY A 323 -6.43 -12.11 0.07
N LEU A 324 -5.35 -12.03 0.85
CA LEU A 324 -4.59 -10.83 1.14
C LEU A 324 -3.10 -11.15 1.12
N ILE A 325 -2.29 -10.22 0.62
CA ILE A 325 -0.83 -10.28 0.73
C ILE A 325 -0.33 -8.98 1.37
N ILE A 326 0.50 -9.11 2.40
CA ILE A 326 1.26 -8.03 3.02
C ILE A 326 2.73 -8.44 2.98
N ILE A 327 3.58 -7.60 2.40
CA ILE A 327 5.04 -7.82 2.36
C ILE A 327 5.70 -6.70 3.15
N GLU A 328 6.51 -7.06 4.13
CA GLU A 328 7.38 -6.16 4.90
C GLU A 328 8.83 -6.41 4.47
N TYR A 329 9.59 -5.34 4.19
CA TYR A 329 10.93 -5.39 3.60
C TYR A 329 11.81 -4.20 4.01
#